data_AF-A0A7C1XYZ9-F1
#
_entry.id   AF-A0A7C1XYZ9-F1
#
_cell.length_a   1.000
_cell.length_b   1.000
_cell.length_c   1.000
_cell.angle_alpha   90.00
_cell.angle_beta   90.00
_cell.angle_gamma   90.00
#
_symmetry.space_group_name_H-M   'P 1'
#
loop_
_entity.id
_entity.type
_entity.pdbx_description
1 polymer ?
#
loop_
_entity_poly.entity_id
_entity_poly.type
_entity_poly.pdbx_seq_one_letter_code
_entity_poly.pdbx_strand_id
1 'polypeptide(L)'
;MIRHQRLVRGVVSLALLAIGSAGHAASGEVAQGKQLFEQNCQVCHQADAIGKPGFAPSLTNKELLSIGSDKFFMSTIRDGRTGTGMPPFAHLGKKKIKAIVAYLRSHEKLPNRAKEVDAEPVSFGDARKGELWFKEICVACHGDKGEGYGAGVVGTAIGKSGFLNKVSDGFIRETIKHGRSNTRMRGFSGADGLANLRDSEIEDVIAYLRSLGDQHNRAR
;
A
#
# COMPACT_ATOMS: atom_id res chain seq x y z
N MET A 1 79.25 -35.41 -7.19
CA MET A 1 78.20 -35.47 -6.15
C MET A 1 77.02 -34.60 -6.62
N ILE A 2 75.81 -35.14 -6.46
CA ILE A 2 74.56 -34.84 -7.17
C ILE A 2 74.01 -33.44 -6.83
N ARG A 3 73.62 -32.64 -7.83
CA ARG A 3 72.96 -31.34 -7.66
C ARG A 3 71.46 -31.52 -7.93
N HIS A 4 70.65 -31.54 -6.86
CA HIS A 4 69.20 -31.71 -6.94
C HIS A 4 68.52 -30.44 -7.51
N GLN A 5 67.96 -30.54 -8.72
CA GLN A 5 66.98 -29.56 -9.22
C GLN A 5 65.59 -29.92 -8.67
N ARG A 6 65.03 -29.05 -7.84
CA ARG A 6 63.63 -29.14 -7.38
C ARG A 6 62.72 -28.48 -8.42
N LEU A 7 61.93 -29.28 -9.12
CA LEU A 7 60.81 -28.84 -9.94
C LEU A 7 59.66 -28.37 -9.03
N VAL A 8 59.36 -27.08 -9.05
CA VAL A 8 58.14 -26.53 -8.42
C VAL A 8 57.02 -26.55 -9.46
N ARG A 9 56.09 -27.51 -9.32
CA ARG A 9 54.84 -27.54 -10.08
C ARG A 9 53.89 -26.49 -9.50
N GLY A 10 53.63 -25.42 -10.25
CA GLY A 10 52.59 -24.44 -9.93
C GLY A 10 51.21 -25.06 -10.17
N VAL A 11 50.37 -25.08 -9.13
CA VAL A 11 48.94 -25.39 -9.24
C VAL A 11 48.20 -24.07 -9.41
N VAL A 12 47.74 -23.78 -10.63
CA VAL A 12 46.84 -22.65 -10.89
C VAL A 12 45.42 -23.13 -10.58
N SER A 13 44.91 -22.76 -9.40
CA SER A 13 43.51 -22.99 -9.04
C SER A 13 42.61 -22.01 -9.79
N LEU A 14 41.84 -22.52 -10.75
CA LEU A 14 40.81 -21.77 -11.45
C LEU A 14 39.58 -21.65 -10.54
N ALA A 15 39.45 -20.53 -9.83
CA ALA A 15 38.25 -20.22 -9.05
C ALA A 15 37.13 -19.79 -10.00
N LEU A 16 36.14 -20.67 -10.23
CA LEU A 16 34.88 -20.28 -10.87
C LEU A 16 34.08 -19.37 -9.93
N LEU A 17 34.00 -18.08 -10.29
CA LEU A 17 33.05 -17.13 -9.69
C LEU A 17 31.62 -17.52 -10.09
N ALA A 18 30.85 -18.03 -9.14
CA ALA A 18 29.41 -18.16 -9.26
C ALA A 18 28.77 -16.76 -9.26
N ILE A 19 28.43 -16.24 -10.44
CA ILE A 19 27.71 -14.98 -10.60
C ILE A 19 26.27 -15.19 -10.11
N GLY A 20 25.89 -14.43 -9.07
CA GLY A 20 24.58 -14.49 -8.42
C GLY A 20 23.42 -14.18 -9.39
N SER A 21 22.55 -15.17 -9.58
CA SER A 21 21.37 -15.14 -10.48
C SER A 21 20.17 -14.38 -9.90
N ALA A 22 20.23 -13.96 -8.63
CA ALA A 22 19.10 -13.32 -7.95
C ALA A 22 18.81 -11.88 -8.44
N GLY A 23 19.85 -11.12 -8.81
CA GLY A 23 19.70 -9.72 -9.23
C GLY A 23 19.04 -9.53 -10.60
N HIS A 24 19.27 -10.46 -11.53
CA HIS A 24 18.68 -10.42 -12.88
C HIS A 24 17.20 -10.81 -12.90
N ALA A 25 16.77 -11.70 -12.00
CA ALA A 25 15.38 -12.10 -11.90
C ALA A 25 14.50 -10.98 -11.31
N ALA A 26 15.00 -10.28 -10.28
CA ALA A 26 14.29 -9.17 -9.65
C ALA A 26 14.14 -7.97 -10.61
N SER A 27 15.17 -7.64 -11.40
CA SER A 27 15.09 -6.58 -12.41
C SER A 27 14.14 -6.93 -13.55
N GLY A 28 14.10 -8.21 -13.96
CA GLY A 28 13.13 -8.70 -14.95
C GLY A 28 11.67 -8.63 -14.49
N GLU A 29 11.39 -8.98 -13.23
CA GLU A 29 10.04 -8.89 -12.65
C GLU A 29 9.56 -7.42 -12.56
N VAL A 30 10.43 -6.49 -12.16
CA VAL A 30 10.12 -5.05 -12.12
C VAL A 30 9.86 -4.50 -13.53
N ALA A 31 10.68 -4.85 -14.52
CA ALA A 31 10.48 -4.40 -15.90
C ALA A 31 9.15 -4.90 -16.48
N GLN A 32 8.82 -6.18 -16.26
CA GLN A 32 7.52 -6.74 -16.64
C GLN A 32 6.37 -6.00 -15.92
N GLY A 33 6.53 -5.73 -14.62
CA GLY A 33 5.56 -4.99 -13.82
C GLY A 33 5.27 -3.59 -14.37
N LYS A 34 6.32 -2.87 -14.78
CA LYS A 34 6.20 -1.54 -15.39
C LYS A 34 5.41 -1.59 -16.68
N GLN A 35 5.71 -2.52 -17.59
CA GLN A 35 4.98 -2.69 -18.84
C GLN A 35 3.48 -3.00 -18.59
N LEU A 36 3.20 -3.88 -17.62
CA LEU A 36 1.83 -4.19 -17.23
C LEU A 36 1.11 -2.98 -16.64
N PHE A 37 1.80 -2.18 -15.83
CA PHE A 37 1.27 -0.94 -15.26
C PHE A 37 0.91 0.08 -16.35
N GLU A 38 1.80 0.28 -17.33
CA GLU A 38 1.56 1.17 -18.48
C GLU A 38 0.34 0.72 -19.29
N GLN A 39 0.16 -0.59 -19.49
CA GLN A 39 -0.96 -1.12 -20.26
C GLN A 39 -2.31 -1.03 -19.53
N ASN A 40 -2.32 -1.15 -18.20
CA ASN A 40 -3.55 -1.43 -17.45
C ASN A 40 -3.92 -0.36 -16.42
N CYS A 41 -2.94 0.39 -15.90
CA CYS A 41 -3.11 1.22 -14.71
C CYS A 41 -2.87 2.70 -14.97
N GLN A 42 -1.98 3.05 -15.92
CA GLN A 42 -1.56 4.43 -16.16
C GLN A 42 -2.72 5.35 -16.58
N VAL A 43 -3.75 4.81 -17.25
CA VAL A 43 -4.92 5.59 -17.69
C VAL A 43 -5.58 6.32 -16.53
N CYS A 44 -5.55 5.74 -15.33
CA CYS A 44 -6.05 6.38 -14.11
C CYS A 44 -4.92 6.92 -13.25
N HIS A 45 -3.90 6.11 -12.99
CA HIS A 45 -2.85 6.40 -12.02
C HIS A 45 -1.69 7.22 -12.58
N GLN A 46 -1.76 7.67 -13.84
CA GLN A 46 -0.69 8.37 -14.58
C GLN A 46 0.55 7.47 -14.82
N ALA A 47 1.38 7.86 -15.78
CA ALA A 47 2.53 7.06 -16.22
C ALA A 47 3.61 6.88 -15.14
N ASP A 48 3.74 7.84 -14.24
CA ASP A 48 4.64 7.84 -13.09
C ASP A 48 3.99 7.32 -11.79
N ALA A 49 2.75 6.81 -11.90
CA ALA A 49 1.97 6.27 -10.80
C ALA A 49 1.68 7.25 -9.64
N ILE A 50 1.82 8.57 -9.86
CA ILE A 50 1.50 9.58 -8.84
C ILE A 50 -0.01 9.83 -8.71
N GLY A 51 -0.81 9.34 -9.66
CA GLY A 51 -2.25 9.54 -9.68
C GLY A 51 -2.66 10.96 -10.04
N LYS A 52 -3.95 11.23 -9.87
CA LYS A 52 -4.56 12.55 -10.08
C LYS A 52 -5.47 12.87 -8.90
N PRO A 53 -5.25 13.97 -8.16
CA PRO A 53 -6.13 14.37 -7.06
C PRO A 53 -7.60 14.40 -7.47
N GLY A 54 -8.48 13.85 -6.63
CA GLY A 54 -9.91 13.74 -6.92
C GLY A 54 -10.31 12.65 -7.92
N PHE A 55 -9.36 11.86 -8.43
CA PHE A 55 -9.65 10.82 -9.43
C PHE A 55 -8.98 9.47 -9.14
N ALA A 56 -7.65 9.47 -8.91
CA ALA A 56 -6.89 8.27 -8.60
C ALA A 56 -5.77 8.61 -7.61
N PRO A 57 -5.58 7.82 -6.54
CA PRO A 57 -4.52 8.09 -5.57
C PRO A 57 -3.13 7.80 -6.15
N SER A 58 -2.11 8.43 -5.56
CA SER A 58 -0.72 8.04 -5.75
C SER A 58 -0.48 6.61 -5.26
N LEU A 59 0.19 5.81 -6.09
CA LEU A 59 0.64 4.46 -5.77
C LEU A 59 2.13 4.41 -5.42
N THR A 60 2.85 5.51 -5.61
CA THR A 60 4.28 5.67 -5.30
C THR A 60 4.53 6.57 -4.08
N ASN A 61 3.47 6.90 -3.34
CA ASN A 61 3.61 7.60 -2.06
C ASN A 61 4.42 6.74 -1.06
N LYS A 62 5.48 7.34 -0.50
CA LYS A 62 6.45 6.61 0.34
C LYS A 62 5.82 6.04 1.62
N GLU A 63 4.88 6.75 2.24
CA GLU A 63 4.18 6.27 3.44
C GLU A 63 3.27 5.08 3.09
N LEU A 64 2.49 5.17 2.01
CA LEU A 64 1.66 4.07 1.51
C LEU A 64 2.47 2.80 1.25
N LEU A 65 3.61 2.93 0.57
CA LEU A 65 4.47 1.78 0.30
C LEU A 65 5.12 1.24 1.59
N SER A 66 5.48 2.10 2.53
CA SER A 66 6.06 1.67 3.81
C SER A 66 5.10 0.80 4.62
N ILE A 67 3.82 1.17 4.73
CA ILE A 67 2.86 0.49 5.63
C ILE A 67 1.90 -0.46 4.92
N GLY A 68 1.70 -0.32 3.60
CA GLY A 68 0.79 -1.19 2.84
C GLY A 68 1.43 -2.55 2.57
N SER A 69 0.73 -3.65 2.86
CA SER A 69 1.25 -4.99 2.62
C SER A 69 1.05 -5.47 1.18
N ASP A 70 1.86 -6.45 0.75
CA ASP A 70 1.68 -7.08 -0.57
C ASP A 70 0.30 -7.73 -0.68
N LYS A 71 -0.22 -8.29 0.41
CA LYS A 71 -1.60 -8.80 0.47
C LYS A 71 -2.61 -7.71 0.14
N PHE A 72 -2.47 -6.52 0.73
CA PHE A 72 -3.33 -5.38 0.45
C PHE A 72 -3.24 -4.96 -1.03
N PHE A 73 -2.04 -4.80 -1.59
CA PHE A 73 -1.88 -4.41 -2.99
C PHE A 73 -2.39 -5.48 -3.97
N MET A 74 -2.00 -6.74 -3.77
CA MET A 74 -2.41 -7.84 -4.65
C MET A 74 -3.93 -8.03 -4.66
N SER A 75 -4.58 -8.00 -3.48
CA SER A 75 -6.04 -8.13 -3.41
C SER A 75 -6.75 -6.90 -3.98
N THR A 76 -6.21 -5.69 -3.79
CA THR A 76 -6.77 -4.46 -4.38
C THR A 76 -6.71 -4.49 -5.90
N ILE A 77 -5.61 -4.95 -6.49
CA ILE A 77 -5.48 -5.08 -7.95
C ILE A 77 -6.39 -6.20 -8.46
N ARG A 78 -6.33 -7.38 -7.85
CA ARG A 78 -7.11 -8.55 -8.29
C ARG A 78 -8.61 -8.28 -8.26
N ASP A 79 -9.12 -7.78 -7.15
CA ASP A 79 -10.55 -7.68 -6.87
C ASP A 79 -11.12 -6.28 -7.17
N GLY A 80 -10.26 -5.32 -7.49
CA GLY A 80 -10.63 -3.92 -7.60
C GLY A 80 -11.10 -3.35 -6.27
N ARG A 81 -11.75 -2.18 -6.33
CA ARG A 81 -12.44 -1.58 -5.17
C ARG A 81 -13.91 -1.40 -5.52
N THR A 82 -14.74 -2.35 -5.11
CA THR A 82 -16.19 -2.29 -5.35
C THR A 82 -16.78 -0.98 -4.84
N GLY A 83 -17.63 -0.35 -5.66
CA GLY A 83 -18.22 0.96 -5.36
C GLY A 83 -17.31 2.15 -5.68
N THR A 84 -16.21 1.95 -6.42
CA THR A 84 -15.34 3.00 -6.94
C THR A 84 -15.04 2.77 -8.43
N GLY A 85 -14.33 3.72 -9.06
CA GLY A 85 -13.86 3.58 -10.43
C GLY A 85 -12.66 2.65 -10.63
N MET A 86 -12.19 1.91 -9.61
CA MET A 86 -11.07 0.96 -9.73
C MET A 86 -11.60 -0.46 -10.01
N PRO A 87 -11.59 -0.94 -11.28
CA PRO A 87 -12.12 -2.24 -11.64
C PRO A 87 -11.21 -3.40 -11.17
N PRO A 88 -11.70 -4.65 -11.18
CA PRO A 88 -10.88 -5.82 -10.91
C PRO A 88 -9.97 -6.20 -12.09
N PHE A 89 -8.75 -6.64 -11.78
CA PHE A 89 -7.76 -7.11 -12.76
C PHE A 89 -7.42 -8.59 -12.59
N ALA A 90 -8.33 -9.40 -12.04
CA ALA A 90 -8.15 -10.84 -11.83
C ALA A 90 -7.74 -11.61 -13.10
N HIS A 91 -8.16 -11.15 -14.28
CA HIS A 91 -7.82 -11.73 -15.58
C HIS A 91 -6.30 -11.73 -15.88
N LEU A 92 -5.52 -10.85 -15.24
CA LEU A 92 -4.06 -10.85 -15.36
C LEU A 92 -3.42 -12.07 -14.69
N GLY A 93 -4.10 -12.68 -13.72
CA GLY A 93 -3.58 -13.79 -12.93
C GLY A 93 -2.51 -13.38 -11.92
N LYS A 94 -2.24 -14.28 -10.96
CA LYS A 94 -1.39 -14.00 -9.80
C LYS A 94 0.02 -13.53 -10.16
N LYS A 95 0.65 -14.13 -11.18
CA LYS A 95 2.05 -13.83 -11.57
C LYS A 95 2.19 -12.40 -12.09
N LYS A 96 1.29 -11.97 -12.99
CA LYS A 96 1.31 -10.61 -13.56
C LYS A 96 0.97 -9.55 -12.50
N ILE A 97 -0.01 -9.83 -11.63
CA ILE A 97 -0.33 -8.94 -10.51
C ILE A 97 0.87 -8.79 -9.56
N LYS A 98 1.57 -9.89 -9.26
CA LYS A 98 2.80 -9.84 -8.45
C LYS A 98 3.88 -8.97 -9.12
N ALA A 99 4.07 -9.09 -10.43
CA ALA A 99 5.01 -8.23 -11.15
C ALA A 99 4.63 -6.74 -11.04
N ILE A 100 3.34 -6.39 -11.15
CA ILE A 100 2.88 -5.01 -10.92
C ILE A 100 3.21 -4.55 -9.49
N VAL A 101 2.97 -5.39 -8.48
CA VAL A 101 3.34 -5.07 -7.09
C VAL A 101 4.85 -4.90 -6.95
N ALA A 102 5.68 -5.75 -7.57
CA ALA A 102 7.13 -5.60 -7.59
C ALA A 102 7.57 -4.27 -8.21
N TYR A 103 6.90 -3.83 -9.29
CA TYR A 103 7.13 -2.50 -9.86
C TYR A 103 6.79 -1.39 -8.86
N LEU A 104 5.64 -1.42 -8.19
CA LEU A 104 5.30 -0.43 -7.16
C LEU A 104 6.33 -0.42 -6.02
N ARG A 105 6.76 -1.61 -5.57
CA ARG A 105 7.79 -1.79 -4.54
C ARG A 105 9.15 -1.21 -4.93
N SER A 106 9.47 -1.20 -6.22
CA SER A 106 10.71 -0.58 -6.71
C SER A 106 10.79 0.95 -6.45
N HIS A 107 9.66 1.58 -6.10
CA HIS A 107 9.58 2.98 -5.70
C HIS A 107 9.69 3.21 -4.17
N GLU A 108 9.91 2.17 -3.37
CA GLU A 108 10.07 2.30 -1.92
C GLU A 108 11.25 3.21 -1.57
N LYS A 109 10.99 4.17 -0.66
CA LYS A 109 12.00 5.11 -0.13
C LYS A 109 12.11 5.06 1.39
N LEU A 110 11.22 4.31 2.04
CA LEU A 110 11.16 4.11 3.48
C LEU A 110 11.22 2.60 3.77
N PRO A 111 11.65 2.20 4.96
CA PRO A 111 11.59 0.81 5.38
C PRO A 111 10.17 0.26 5.23
N ASN A 112 10.05 -0.98 4.74
CA ASN A 112 8.78 -1.68 4.67
C ASN A 112 8.39 -2.15 6.08
N ARG A 113 7.41 -1.47 6.68
CA ARG A 113 6.83 -1.74 8.01
C ARG A 113 5.51 -2.50 7.91
N ALA A 114 5.06 -2.89 6.72
CA ALA A 114 3.73 -3.45 6.53
C ALA A 114 3.44 -4.69 7.40
N LYS A 115 4.45 -5.51 7.69
CA LYS A 115 4.32 -6.67 8.59
C LYS A 115 4.06 -6.25 10.05
N GLU A 116 4.74 -5.21 10.53
CA GLU A 116 4.54 -4.65 11.87
C GLU A 116 3.15 -4.05 11.98
N VAL A 117 2.78 -3.22 11.01
CA VAL A 117 1.49 -2.52 10.95
C VAL A 117 0.31 -3.50 10.83
N ASP A 118 0.41 -4.54 10.00
CA ASP A 118 -0.63 -5.57 9.88
C ASP A 118 -0.74 -6.46 11.13
N ALA A 119 0.28 -6.49 11.99
CA ALA A 119 0.27 -7.25 13.24
C ALA A 119 -0.31 -6.45 14.42
N GLU A 120 -0.57 -5.15 14.25
CA GLU A 120 -1.23 -4.35 15.27
C GLU A 120 -2.63 -4.89 15.60
N PRO A 121 -3.07 -4.73 16.87
CA PRO A 121 -4.37 -5.23 17.28
C PRO A 121 -5.50 -4.53 16.51
N VAL A 122 -6.60 -5.28 16.35
CA VAL A 122 -7.87 -4.73 15.92
C VAL A 122 -8.30 -3.61 16.86
N SER A 123 -9.03 -2.64 16.32
CA SER A 123 -9.49 -1.49 17.07
C SER A 123 -10.59 -1.86 18.05
N PHE A 124 -10.56 -1.25 19.24
CA PHE A 124 -11.56 -1.39 20.29
C PHE A 124 -12.21 -0.05 20.66
N GLY A 125 -12.49 0.80 19.66
CA GLY A 125 -13.15 2.10 19.84
C GLY A 125 -14.68 2.05 19.92
N ASP A 126 -15.29 3.19 20.22
CA ASP A 126 -16.75 3.42 20.20
C ASP A 126 -17.19 4.00 18.85
N ALA A 127 -17.86 3.18 18.05
CA ALA A 127 -18.33 3.56 16.71
C ALA A 127 -19.27 4.78 16.71
N ARG A 128 -20.04 5.04 17.78
CA ARG A 128 -20.90 6.23 17.86
C ARG A 128 -20.07 7.50 18.01
N LYS A 129 -19.02 7.47 18.83
CA LYS A 129 -18.07 8.59 18.92
C LYS A 129 -17.28 8.74 17.64
N GLY A 130 -16.89 7.63 17.03
CA GLY A 130 -16.21 7.59 15.75
C GLY A 130 -16.99 8.27 14.64
N GLU A 131 -18.30 8.08 14.60
CA GLU A 131 -19.18 8.77 13.65
C GLU A 131 -19.13 10.29 13.84
N LEU A 132 -19.12 10.77 15.09
CA LEU A 132 -19.00 12.21 15.39
C LEU A 132 -17.66 12.76 14.93
N TRP A 133 -16.55 12.10 15.29
CA TRP A 133 -15.22 12.50 14.83
C TRP A 133 -15.11 12.51 13.31
N PHE A 134 -15.67 11.49 12.67
CA PHE A 134 -15.66 11.39 11.22
C PHE A 134 -16.44 12.52 10.56
N LYS A 135 -17.62 12.86 11.08
CA LYS A 135 -18.44 13.97 10.58
C LYS A 135 -17.72 15.31 10.66
N GLU A 136 -17.09 15.59 11.79
CA GLU A 136 -16.39 16.86 12.01
C GLU A 136 -15.10 16.99 11.19
N ILE A 137 -14.35 15.90 11.01
CA ILE A 137 -12.96 15.96 10.54
C ILE A 137 -12.80 15.39 9.13
N CYS A 138 -13.49 14.31 8.82
CA CYS A 138 -13.19 13.46 7.66
C CYS A 138 -14.12 13.72 6.47
N VAL A 139 -15.38 14.08 6.72
CA VAL A 139 -16.44 14.19 5.69
C VAL A 139 -16.08 15.18 4.58
N ALA A 140 -15.47 16.31 4.92
CA ALA A 140 -15.07 17.32 3.93
C ALA A 140 -14.18 16.77 2.81
N CYS A 141 -13.39 15.72 3.11
CA CYS A 141 -12.55 15.05 2.13
C CYS A 141 -13.09 13.70 1.67
N HIS A 142 -13.72 12.91 2.54
CA HIS A 142 -14.06 11.52 2.27
C HIS A 142 -15.54 11.28 1.97
N GLY A 143 -16.41 12.27 2.15
CA GLY A 143 -17.87 12.13 2.02
C GLY A 143 -18.50 11.59 3.31
N ASP A 144 -19.82 11.75 3.45
CA ASP A 144 -20.58 11.47 4.68
C ASP A 144 -20.31 10.09 5.29
N LYS A 145 -20.12 9.08 4.45
CA LYS A 145 -19.82 7.69 4.85
C LYS A 145 -18.57 7.16 4.15
N GLY A 146 -17.62 8.04 3.80
CA GLY A 146 -16.37 7.62 3.18
C GLY A 146 -16.52 7.12 1.74
N GLU A 147 -17.47 7.68 0.97
CA GLU A 147 -17.71 7.35 -0.44
C GLU A 147 -16.57 7.77 -1.37
N GLY A 148 -15.77 8.76 -0.97
CA GLY A 148 -14.67 9.32 -1.75
C GLY A 148 -15.16 10.00 -3.02
N TYR A 149 -14.38 9.89 -4.11
CA TYR A 149 -14.62 10.59 -5.37
C TYR A 149 -16.05 10.51 -5.92
N GLY A 150 -16.78 9.42 -5.65
CA GLY A 150 -18.18 9.27 -6.08
C GLY A 150 -19.15 10.26 -5.43
N ALA A 151 -18.79 10.86 -4.30
CA ALA A 151 -19.54 11.93 -3.64
C ALA A 151 -19.05 13.35 -4.02
N GLY A 152 -18.20 13.48 -5.05
CA GLY A 152 -17.69 14.78 -5.50
C GLY A 152 -16.59 15.38 -4.61
N VAL A 153 -16.07 14.62 -3.65
CA VAL A 153 -14.99 15.04 -2.74
C VAL A 153 -13.61 14.57 -3.23
N VAL A 154 -12.54 15.08 -2.62
CA VAL A 154 -11.15 14.86 -3.08
C VAL A 154 -10.43 13.66 -2.44
N GLY A 155 -11.04 13.03 -1.44
CA GLY A 155 -10.50 11.89 -0.70
C GLY A 155 -10.91 10.55 -1.32
N THR A 156 -10.14 9.50 -1.01
CA THR A 156 -10.46 8.15 -1.50
C THR A 156 -11.65 7.54 -0.75
N ALA A 157 -12.29 6.53 -1.35
CA ALA A 157 -13.44 5.84 -0.77
C ALA A 157 -13.04 4.90 0.38
N ILE A 158 -12.90 5.44 1.59
CA ILE A 158 -12.43 4.71 2.78
C ILE A 158 -13.54 4.00 3.58
N GLY A 159 -14.81 4.32 3.32
CA GLY A 159 -15.94 3.65 3.98
C GLY A 159 -16.51 2.47 3.20
N LYS A 160 -15.98 2.17 2.00
CA LYS A 160 -16.49 1.08 1.14
C LYS A 160 -15.82 -0.25 1.47
N SER A 161 -16.59 -1.34 1.37
CA SER A 161 -16.08 -2.71 1.61
C SER A 161 -14.93 -3.11 0.69
N GLY A 162 -14.85 -2.53 -0.51
CA GLY A 162 -13.71 -2.70 -1.42
C GLY A 162 -12.36 -2.26 -0.85
N PHE A 163 -12.35 -1.39 0.17
CA PHE A 163 -11.17 -1.00 0.94
C PHE A 163 -11.15 -1.69 2.31
N LEU A 164 -12.24 -1.59 3.06
CA LEU A 164 -12.30 -2.08 4.45
C LEU A 164 -12.00 -3.58 4.56
N ASN A 165 -12.46 -4.41 3.61
CA ASN A 165 -12.21 -5.85 3.67
C ASN A 165 -10.75 -6.24 3.34
N LYS A 166 -9.92 -5.30 2.87
CA LYS A 166 -8.54 -5.56 2.42
C LYS A 166 -7.46 -4.98 3.33
N VAL A 167 -7.83 -4.03 4.19
CA VAL A 167 -6.91 -3.23 5.00
C VAL A 167 -6.96 -3.66 6.46
N SER A 168 -5.82 -3.61 7.16
CA SER A 168 -5.73 -3.82 8.61
C SER A 168 -6.12 -2.56 9.38
N ASP A 169 -6.43 -2.71 10.67
CA ASP A 169 -6.68 -1.55 11.55
C ASP A 169 -5.40 -0.75 11.78
N GLY A 170 -4.25 -1.41 11.92
CA GLY A 170 -2.96 -0.73 12.00
C GLY A 170 -2.70 0.17 10.79
N PHE A 171 -3.02 -0.28 9.58
CA PHE A 171 -2.85 0.57 8.39
C PHE A 171 -3.74 1.83 8.46
N ILE A 172 -4.99 1.70 8.90
CA ILE A 172 -5.89 2.85 9.05
C ILE A 172 -5.34 3.79 10.13
N ARG A 173 -4.94 3.24 11.27
CA ARG A 173 -4.34 3.94 12.41
C ARG A 173 -3.11 4.75 12.00
N GLU A 174 -2.10 4.11 11.41
CA GLU A 174 -0.89 4.79 10.93
C GLU A 174 -1.21 5.87 9.89
N THR A 175 -2.17 5.61 8.99
CA THR A 175 -2.60 6.61 8.00
C THR A 175 -3.28 7.81 8.66
N ILE A 176 -4.10 7.63 9.70
CA ILE A 176 -4.73 8.76 10.42
C ILE A 176 -3.67 9.51 11.24
N LYS A 177 -2.78 8.80 11.92
CA LYS A 177 -1.76 9.40 12.79
C LYS A 177 -0.78 10.25 12.01
N HIS A 178 -0.24 9.72 10.91
CA HIS A 178 0.91 10.31 10.22
C HIS A 178 0.57 10.88 8.84
N GLY A 179 -0.58 10.49 8.27
CA GLY A 179 -0.97 10.93 6.94
C GLY A 179 -0.06 10.39 5.85
N ARG A 180 -0.03 11.12 4.72
CA ARG A 180 0.76 10.83 3.53
C ARG A 180 1.33 12.12 2.97
N SER A 181 2.65 12.17 2.86
CA SER A 181 3.36 13.32 2.33
C SER A 181 2.91 13.65 0.89
N ASN A 182 2.91 14.94 0.55
CA ASN A 182 2.47 15.45 -0.75
C ASN A 182 1.00 15.11 -1.10
N THR A 183 0.17 14.91 -0.08
CA THR A 183 -1.29 14.75 -0.23
C THR A 183 -2.02 15.66 0.76
N ARG A 184 -3.35 15.78 0.61
CA ARG A 184 -4.20 16.46 1.59
C ARG A 184 -4.45 15.63 2.85
N MET A 185 -4.21 14.32 2.81
CA MET A 185 -4.32 13.44 3.97
C MET A 185 -3.08 13.62 4.85
N ARG A 186 -2.98 14.72 5.60
CA ARG A 186 -1.90 14.94 6.59
C ARG A 186 -2.16 14.12 7.86
N GLY A 187 -1.22 14.11 8.80
CA GLY A 187 -1.43 13.50 10.11
C GLY A 187 -2.48 14.27 10.92
N PHE A 188 -3.30 13.54 11.67
CA PHE A 188 -4.36 14.10 12.52
C PHE A 188 -4.08 13.93 14.02
N SER A 189 -3.05 13.15 14.37
CA SER A 189 -2.71 12.84 15.77
C SER A 189 -1.83 13.90 16.42
N GLY A 190 -2.10 14.20 17.69
CA GLY A 190 -1.25 15.05 18.53
C GLY A 190 -1.19 16.52 18.10
N ALA A 191 -0.43 17.33 18.85
CA ALA A 191 -0.44 18.80 18.74
C ALA A 191 -0.05 19.32 17.34
N ASP A 192 0.76 18.56 16.60
CA ASP A 192 1.19 18.90 15.24
C ASP A 192 0.22 18.37 14.15
N GLY A 193 -0.77 17.56 14.55
CA GLY A 193 -1.79 16.99 13.68
C GLY A 193 -2.95 17.96 13.42
N LEU A 194 -3.65 17.76 12.31
CA LEU A 194 -4.71 18.68 11.86
C LEU A 194 -5.89 18.85 12.81
N ALA A 195 -6.13 17.88 13.67
CA ALA A 195 -7.26 17.87 14.59
C ALA A 195 -6.87 17.52 16.03
N ASN A 196 -5.56 17.43 16.33
CA ASN A 196 -5.05 17.04 17.64
C ASN A 196 -5.75 15.81 18.26
N LEU A 197 -6.00 14.80 17.42
CA LEU A 197 -6.65 13.57 17.87
C LEU A 197 -5.76 12.81 18.84
N ARG A 198 -6.37 12.31 19.91
CA ARG A 198 -5.80 11.31 20.82
C ARG A 198 -5.92 9.93 20.20
N ASP A 199 -5.05 9.01 20.63
CA ASP A 199 -5.09 7.62 20.15
C ASP A 199 -6.47 6.98 20.32
N SER A 200 -7.16 7.23 21.44
CA SER A 200 -8.52 6.71 21.66
C SER A 200 -9.56 7.26 20.69
N GLU A 201 -9.42 8.52 20.23
CA GLU A 201 -10.34 9.10 19.25
C GLU A 201 -10.09 8.53 17.85
N ILE A 202 -8.83 8.17 17.55
CA ILE A 202 -8.49 7.45 16.31
C ILE A 202 -9.10 6.05 16.35
N GLU A 203 -9.04 5.34 17.47
CA GLU A 203 -9.72 4.05 17.63
C GLU A 203 -11.24 4.18 17.43
N ASP A 204 -11.86 5.22 17.98
CA ASP A 204 -13.29 5.49 17.76
C ASP A 204 -13.59 5.63 16.25
N VAL A 205 -12.80 6.43 15.51
CA VAL A 205 -12.96 6.59 14.05
C VAL A 205 -12.80 5.25 13.30
N ILE A 206 -11.82 4.43 13.69
CA ILE A 206 -11.62 3.10 13.07
C ILE A 206 -12.84 2.21 13.34
N ALA A 207 -13.35 2.19 14.57
CA ALA A 207 -14.55 1.44 14.93
C ALA A 207 -15.77 1.87 14.09
N TYR A 208 -15.94 3.17 13.85
CA TYR A 208 -16.97 3.68 12.94
C TYR A 208 -16.78 3.18 11.52
N LEU A 209 -15.58 3.30 10.94
CA LEU A 209 -15.28 2.81 9.60
C LEU A 209 -15.57 1.31 9.47
N ARG A 210 -15.22 0.50 10.48
CA ARG A 210 -15.54 -0.94 10.50
C ARG A 210 -17.05 -1.21 10.54
N SER A 211 -17.81 -0.42 11.29
CA SER A 211 -19.27 -0.53 11.32
C SER A 211 -19.92 -0.33 9.93
N LEU A 212 -19.35 0.54 9.09
CA LEU A 212 -19.80 0.74 7.70
C LEU A 212 -19.51 -0.50 6.83
N GLY A 213 -18.35 -1.12 7.03
CA GLY A 213 -17.96 -2.38 6.37
C GLY A 213 -18.93 -3.51 6.67
N ASP A 214 -19.32 -3.68 7.93
CA ASP A 214 -20.26 -4.71 8.37
C ASP A 214 -21.66 -4.50 7.81
N GLN A 215 -22.10 -3.25 7.66
CA GLN A 215 -23.37 -2.92 7.01
C GLN A 215 -23.33 -3.33 5.53
N HIS A 216 -22.23 -3.04 4.83
CA HIS A 216 -22.06 -3.44 3.43
C HIS A 216 -22.00 -4.96 3.23
N ASN A 217 -21.42 -5.70 4.17
CA ASN A 217 -21.37 -7.16 4.10
C ASN A 217 -22.73 -7.80 4.38
N ARG A 218 -23.57 -7.20 5.23
CA ARG A 218 -24.94 -7.66 5.52
C ARG A 218 -25.97 -7.36 4.43
N ALA A 219 -25.70 -6.38 3.57
CA ALA A 219 -26.60 -5.96 2.49
C ALA A 219 -26.40 -6.71 1.17
N ARG A 220 -25.57 -7.77 1.16
CA ARG A 220 -25.28 -8.63 0.01
C ARG A 220 -25.87 -10.01 0.21
#